data_AF-A0A5D2YU43-F1
#
_entry.id   AF-A0A5D2YU43-F1
#
_cell.length_a   1.000
_cell.length_b   1.000
_cell.length_c   1.000
_cell.angle_alpha   90.00
_cell.angle_beta   90.00
_cell.angle_gamma   90.00
#
_symmetry.space_group_name_H-M   'P 1'
#
loop_
_entity.id
_entity.type
_entity.pdbx_description
1 polymer ?
#
loop_
_entity_poly.entity_id
_entity_poly.type
_entity_poly.pdbx_seq_one_letter_code
_entity_poly.pdbx_strand_id
1 'polypeptide(L)'
;MEALGDLKIDGTFNQSAPLDRQVGAKKIYSIDLKAATDRWPLLIQLDLLESFFRHEFAGEVGNLLGFTMFGVPLAKSLERTNDSLGFSFQVGQSLGYYSSWAFFIISFSSFCCMGSSRTRVSWSIF
;
A
#
# COMPACT_ATOMS: atom_id res chain seq x y z
N MET A 1 -5.17 -4.43 17.82
CA MET A 1 -6.09 -3.97 16.75
C MET A 1 -7.18 -3.03 17.27
N GLU A 2 -7.20 -2.65 18.56
CA GLU A 2 -8.20 -1.70 19.11
C GLU A 2 -8.06 -0.27 18.58
N ALA A 3 -6.83 0.23 18.40
CA ALA A 3 -6.59 1.62 18.01
C ALA A 3 -7.16 2.03 16.63
N LEU A 4 -7.47 1.06 15.75
CA LEU A 4 -8.08 1.33 14.44
C LEU A 4 -9.59 1.59 14.54
N GLY A 5 -10.28 0.94 15.48
CA GLY A 5 -11.73 1.09 15.66
C GLY A 5 -12.15 2.46 16.21
N ASP A 6 -11.22 3.17 16.87
CA ASP A 6 -11.46 4.52 17.38
C ASP A 6 -11.35 5.61 16.30
N LEU A 7 -10.88 5.26 15.11
CA LEU A 7 -10.75 6.22 14.03
C LEU A 7 -12.12 6.59 13.48
N LYS A 8 -12.45 7.88 13.45
CA LYS A 8 -13.68 8.41 12.82
C LYS A 8 -13.79 8.16 11.31
N ILE A 9 -12.75 7.59 10.70
CA ILE A 9 -12.69 7.20 9.28
C ILE A 9 -12.69 5.69 9.12
N ASP A 10 -12.89 4.94 10.20
CA ASP A 10 -12.74 3.50 10.14
C ASP A 10 -13.80 2.85 9.25
N GLY A 11 -13.36 2.40 8.09
CA GLY A 11 -14.11 1.49 7.22
C GLY A 11 -13.87 0.01 7.53
N THR A 12 -12.98 -0.31 8.48
CA THR A 12 -12.57 -1.69 8.79
C THR A 12 -13.63 -2.42 9.61
N PHE A 13 -14.11 -1.81 10.69
CA PHE A 13 -15.16 -2.39 11.54
C PHE A 13 -16.56 -1.87 11.19
N ASN A 14 -16.64 -0.70 10.54
CA ASN A 14 -17.88 -0.15 10.00
C ASN A 14 -17.70 0.35 8.55
N GLN A 15 -17.89 -0.54 7.58
CA GLN A 15 -17.73 -0.25 6.15
C GLN A 15 -18.63 0.89 5.63
N SER A 16 -19.72 1.20 6.32
CA SER A 16 -20.64 2.28 5.95
C SER A 16 -20.28 3.62 6.57
N ALA A 17 -19.54 3.67 7.69
CA ALA A 17 -19.17 4.92 8.37
C ALA A 17 -18.46 5.95 7.46
N PRO A 18 -17.59 5.54 6.52
CA PRO A 18 -17.00 6.50 5.59
C PRO A 18 -18.04 7.17 4.68
N LEU A 19 -19.11 6.45 4.28
CA LEU A 19 -20.13 6.96 3.36
C LEU A 19 -20.91 8.16 3.93
N ASP A 20 -21.02 8.27 5.25
CA ASP A 20 -21.67 9.42 5.90
C ASP A 20 -21.02 10.76 5.54
N ARG A 21 -19.73 10.75 5.18
CA ARG A 21 -19.00 11.95 4.72
C ARG A 21 -19.27 12.30 3.26
N GLN A 22 -19.93 11.44 2.51
CA GLN A 22 -20.31 11.69 1.11
C GLN A 22 -21.72 12.25 0.96
N VAL A 23 -22.42 12.52 2.07
CA VAL A 23 -23.74 13.15 2.00
C VAL A 23 -23.64 14.50 1.29
N GLY A 24 -24.38 14.66 0.19
CA GLY A 24 -24.34 15.86 -0.66
C GLY A 24 -23.32 15.81 -1.80
N ALA A 25 -22.51 14.75 -1.91
CA ALA A 25 -21.63 14.55 -3.05
C ALA A 25 -22.45 14.35 -4.34
N LYS A 26 -22.13 15.12 -5.39
CA LYS A 26 -22.83 15.03 -6.69
C LYS A 26 -22.46 13.77 -7.47
N LYS A 27 -21.26 13.25 -7.26
CA LYS A 27 -20.72 12.05 -7.90
C LYS A 27 -19.81 11.34 -6.92
N ILE A 28 -19.93 10.02 -6.87
CA ILE A 28 -19.10 9.13 -6.06
C ILE A 28 -18.51 8.09 -7.02
N TYR A 29 -17.22 7.82 -6.88
CA TYR A 29 -16.50 6.87 -7.70
C TYR A 29 -15.87 5.81 -6.81
N SER A 30 -15.95 4.56 -7.22
CA SER A 30 -15.20 3.45 -6.63
C SER A 30 -14.18 2.97 -7.64
N ILE A 31 -12.92 2.89 -7.23
CA ILE A 31 -11.81 2.49 -8.09
C ILE A 31 -11.37 1.09 -7.66
N ASP A 32 -11.59 0.12 -8.53
CA ASP A 32 -11.04 -1.22 -8.37
C ASP A 32 -9.73 -1.32 -9.15
N LEU A 33 -8.66 -1.67 -8.44
CA LEU A 33 -7.33 -1.79 -9.02
C LEU A 33 -7.05 -3.25 -9.37
N LYS A 34 -6.60 -3.48 -10.61
CA LYS A 34 -6.05 -4.78 -10.98
C LYS A 34 -4.69 -4.99 -10.31
N ALA A 35 -4.56 -6.04 -9.51
CA ALA A 35 -3.31 -6.44 -8.84
C ALA A 35 -2.71 -5.30 -8.01
N ALA A 36 -3.54 -4.72 -7.13
CA ALA A 36 -3.25 -3.49 -6.38
C ALA A 36 -1.87 -3.51 -5.70
N THR A 37 -1.58 -4.53 -4.90
CA THR A 37 -0.32 -4.63 -4.13
C THR A 37 0.84 -5.20 -4.95
N ASP A 38 0.57 -6.07 -5.91
CA ASP A 38 1.60 -6.77 -6.69
C ASP A 38 2.25 -5.84 -7.74
N ARG A 39 1.58 -4.73 -8.07
CA ARG A 39 2.00 -3.83 -9.16
C ARG A 39 2.11 -2.38 -8.74
N TRP A 40 1.77 -2.03 -7.50
CA TRP A 40 1.93 -0.65 -7.04
C TRP A 40 3.42 -0.26 -7.05
N PRO A 41 3.81 0.87 -7.67
CA PRO A 41 5.21 1.25 -7.72
C PRO A 41 5.77 1.54 -6.32
N LEU A 42 6.75 0.74 -5.89
CA LEU A 42 7.41 0.91 -4.59
C LEU A 42 8.01 2.31 -4.46
N LEU A 43 8.60 2.87 -5.53
CA LEU A 43 9.17 4.21 -5.54
C LEU A 43 8.17 5.29 -5.10
N ILE A 44 6.91 5.21 -5.52
CA ILE A 44 5.87 6.17 -5.11
C ILE A 44 5.62 6.07 -3.59
N GLN A 45 5.67 4.86 -3.03
CA GLN A 45 5.57 4.69 -1.58
C GLN A 45 6.77 5.28 -0.87
N LEU A 46 7.99 5.02 -1.35
CA LEU A 46 9.22 5.49 -0.71
C LEU A 46 9.33 7.02 -0.73
N ASP A 47 9.04 7.66 -1.87
CA ASP A 47 9.04 9.13 -1.98
C ASP A 47 8.06 9.77 -0.98
N LEU A 48 6.88 9.18 -0.82
CA LEU A 48 5.88 9.66 0.14
C LEU A 48 6.30 9.41 1.59
N LEU A 49 6.84 8.23 1.90
CA LEU A 49 7.33 7.92 3.24
C LEU A 49 8.51 8.82 3.62
N GLU A 50 9.39 9.14 2.69
CA GLU A 50 10.46 10.11 2.91
C GLU A 50 9.90 11.51 3.19
N SER A 51 8.80 11.90 2.55
CA SER A 51 8.15 13.21 2.80
C SER A 51 7.44 13.28 4.16
N PHE A 52 6.88 12.17 4.65
CA PHE A 52 6.18 12.12 5.93
C PHE A 52 7.09 11.82 7.11
N PHE A 53 8.14 11.05 6.87
CA PHE A 53 9.08 10.59 7.87
C PHE A 53 10.48 11.11 7.50
N ARG A 54 11.51 10.28 7.71
CA ARG A 54 12.89 10.62 7.35
C ARG A 54 13.36 9.70 6.24
N HIS A 55 14.37 10.14 5.51
CA HIS A 55 15.01 9.37 4.45
C HIS A 55 15.45 7.97 4.93
N GLU A 56 16.02 7.87 6.14
CA GLU A 56 16.47 6.59 6.68
C GLU A 56 15.30 5.62 6.89
N PHE A 57 14.17 6.11 7.38
CA PHE A 57 12.98 5.28 7.57
C PHE A 57 12.43 4.77 6.24
N ALA A 58 12.35 5.63 5.22
CA ALA A 58 11.92 5.23 3.89
C ALA A 58 12.89 4.19 3.28
N GLY A 59 14.20 4.38 3.46
CA GLY A 59 15.22 3.42 3.03
C GLY A 59 15.03 2.02 3.65
N GLU A 60 14.80 1.95 4.96
CA GLU A 60 14.55 0.67 5.64
C GLU A 60 13.25 -0.01 5.19
N VAL A 61 12.19 0.77 4.95
CA VAL A 61 10.95 0.23 4.38
C VAL A 61 11.17 -0.30 2.96
N GLY A 62 11.93 0.41 2.12
CA GLY A 62 12.29 -0.05 0.78
C GLY A 62 13.10 -1.35 0.82
N ASN A 63 14.06 -1.44 1.73
CA ASN A 63 14.82 -2.66 1.98
C ASN A 63 13.90 -3.81 2.37
N LEU A 64 12.98 -3.60 3.31
CA LEU A 64 12.07 -4.64 3.78
C LEU A 64 11.09 -5.13 2.69
N LEU A 65 10.48 -4.20 1.96
CA LEU A 65 9.39 -4.52 1.03
C LEU A 65 9.86 -5.04 -0.33
N GLY A 66 10.99 -4.53 -0.82
CA GLY A 66 11.47 -4.79 -2.19
C GLY A 66 12.81 -5.54 -2.27
N PHE A 67 13.78 -5.20 -1.43
CA PHE A 67 15.16 -5.69 -1.59
C PHE A 67 15.51 -6.89 -0.70
N THR A 68 14.77 -7.13 0.37
CA THR A 68 15.00 -8.25 1.28
C THR A 68 14.71 -9.56 0.56
N MET A 69 15.74 -10.39 0.42
CA MET A 69 15.59 -11.73 -0.15
C MET A 69 14.90 -12.66 0.85
N PHE A 70 13.98 -13.48 0.36
CA PHE A 70 13.30 -14.50 1.17
C PHE A 70 13.37 -15.86 0.48
N GLY A 71 13.37 -16.92 1.29
CA GLY A 71 13.26 -18.30 0.83
C GLY A 71 11.80 -18.72 0.73
N VAL A 72 11.43 -19.39 -0.35
CA VAL A 72 10.09 -20.00 -0.50
C VAL A 72 10.18 -21.50 -0.25
N PRO A 73 9.35 -22.08 0.64
CA PRO A 73 9.35 -23.52 0.91
C PRO A 73 9.10 -24.38 -0.33
N LEU A 74 8.38 -23.84 -1.33
CA LEU A 74 8.10 -24.51 -2.61
C LEU A 74 9.37 -24.74 -3.45
N ALA A 75 10.41 -23.93 -3.24
CA ALA A 75 11.70 -24.07 -3.91
C ALA A 75 12.55 -25.22 -3.38
N LYS A 76 12.13 -25.92 -2.31
CA LYS A 76 12.78 -27.18 -1.87
C LYS A 76 12.74 -28.29 -2.92
N SER A 77 11.78 -28.23 -3.87
CA SER A 77 11.76 -29.13 -5.04
C SER A 77 12.82 -28.75 -6.08
N LEU A 78 13.26 -27.48 -6.10
CA LEU A 78 14.31 -26.94 -6.96
C LEU A 78 15.72 -27.04 -6.34
N GLU A 79 15.86 -27.41 -5.07
CA GLU A 79 17.12 -27.63 -4.31
C GLU A 79 18.05 -28.73 -4.88
N ARG A 80 17.82 -29.23 -6.09
CA ARG A 80 18.81 -30.03 -6.83
C ARG A 80 19.98 -29.21 -7.38
N THR A 81 19.93 -27.89 -7.25
CA THR A 81 21.03 -26.96 -7.57
C THR A 81 21.54 -26.32 -6.28
N ASN A 82 22.82 -26.52 -5.97
CA ASN A 82 23.55 -26.24 -4.72
C ASN A 82 23.60 -24.75 -4.25
N ASP A 83 22.73 -23.88 -4.72
CA ASP A 83 22.72 -22.45 -4.34
C ASP A 83 21.47 -22.11 -3.55
N SER A 84 21.67 -21.40 -2.44
CA SER A 84 20.61 -20.82 -1.61
C SER A 84 19.79 -19.83 -2.45
N LEU A 85 18.76 -20.30 -3.14
CA LEU A 85 18.00 -19.49 -4.09
C LEU A 85 17.11 -18.48 -3.32
N GLY A 86 17.62 -17.27 -3.13
CA GLY A 86 16.87 -16.14 -2.59
C GLY A 86 15.99 -15.51 -3.65
N PHE A 87 14.75 -15.17 -3.28
CA PHE A 87 13.81 -14.46 -4.14
C PHE A 87 13.57 -13.05 -3.62
N SER A 88 13.39 -12.09 -4.51
CA SER A 88 12.98 -10.72 -4.18
C SER A 88 11.83 -10.28 -5.10
N PHE A 89 11.10 -9.25 -4.67
CA PHE A 89 10.02 -8.69 -5.47
C PHE A 89 10.60 -7.72 -6.50
N GLN A 90 10.39 -8.00 -7.79
CA GLN A 90 10.78 -7.08 -8.86
C GLN A 90 9.82 -5.89 -8.96
N VAL A 91 8.55 -6.10 -8.60
CA VAL A 91 7.48 -5.11 -8.69
C VAL A 91 6.53 -5.29 -7.51
N GLY A 92 5.90 -4.21 -7.07
CA GLY A 92 4.96 -4.23 -5.97
C GLY A 92 5.65 -4.33 -4.61
N GLN A 93 4.90 -4.87 -3.65
CA GLN A 93 5.35 -5.12 -2.30
C GLN A 93 4.91 -6.51 -1.85
N SER A 94 5.62 -7.07 -0.89
CA SER A 94 5.25 -8.31 -0.21
C SER A 94 3.93 -8.16 0.55
N LEU A 95 3.01 -9.07 0.26
CA LEU A 95 1.78 -9.25 1.03
C LEU A 95 2.11 -9.96 2.35
N GLY A 96 1.69 -9.37 3.48
CA GLY A 96 1.81 -9.99 4.80
C GLY A 96 2.76 -9.31 5.78
N TYR A 97 3.56 -8.33 5.35
CA TYR A 97 4.22 -7.44 6.32
C TYR A 97 3.20 -6.56 7.03
N TYR A 98 3.34 -6.42 8.34
CA TYR A 98 2.33 -5.76 9.20
C TYR A 98 1.92 -4.38 8.72
N SER A 99 2.86 -3.60 8.16
CA SER A 99 2.63 -2.22 7.72
C SER A 99 2.51 -2.06 6.20
N SER A 100 2.68 -3.12 5.40
CA SER A 100 2.72 -2.96 3.92
C SER A 100 1.39 -2.43 3.38
N TRP A 101 0.26 -2.87 3.93
CA TRP A 101 -1.05 -2.37 3.54
C TRP A 101 -1.25 -0.89 3.89
N ALA A 102 -0.77 -0.46 5.07
CA ALA A 102 -0.85 0.94 5.47
C ALA A 102 -0.05 1.85 4.54
N PHE A 103 1.19 1.45 4.19
CA PHE A 103 2.02 2.19 3.23
C PHE A 103 1.37 2.26 1.84
N PHE A 104 0.78 1.15 1.39
CA PHE A 104 0.00 1.13 0.17
C PHE A 104 -1.16 2.14 0.20
N ILE A 105 -2.02 2.11 1.22
CA ILE A 105 -3.17 3.03 1.30
C ILE A 105 -2.75 4.48 1.33
N ILE A 106 -1.74 4.82 2.14
CA ILE A 106 -1.25 6.20 2.23
C ILE A 106 -0.77 6.66 0.85
N SER A 107 -0.02 5.81 0.15
CA SER A 107 0.50 6.14 -1.17
C SER A 107 -0.57 6.25 -2.25
N PHE A 108 -1.53 5.33 -2.26
CA PHE A 108 -2.65 5.33 -3.19
C PHE A 108 -3.56 6.54 -2.98
N SER A 109 -3.86 6.87 -1.71
CA SER A 109 -4.68 8.03 -1.36
C SER A 109 -4.01 9.33 -1.80
N SER A 110 -2.72 9.51 -1.52
CA SER A 110 -1.95 10.66 -2.01
C SER A 110 -1.93 10.74 -3.53
N PHE A 111 -1.77 9.62 -4.23
CA PHE A 111 -1.82 9.56 -5.69
C PHE A 111 -3.18 10.02 -6.25
N CYS A 112 -4.28 9.55 -5.67
CA CYS A 112 -5.62 9.98 -6.05
C CYS A 112 -5.85 11.48 -5.76
N CYS A 113 -5.34 12.01 -4.63
CA CYS A 113 -5.36 13.45 -4.32
C CYS A 113 -4.56 14.29 -5.34
N MET A 114 -3.45 13.78 -5.87
CA MET A 114 -2.69 14.44 -6.93
C MET A 114 -3.43 14.41 -8.28
N GLY A 115 -4.12 13.33 -8.61
CA GLY A 115 -4.97 13.26 -9.81
C GLY A 115 -6.18 14.20 -9.74
N SER A 116 -6.76 14.32 -8.54
CA SER A 116 -7.86 15.22 -8.17
C SER A 116 -7.52 16.70 -8.43
N SER A 117 -6.38 17.17 -7.92
CA SER A 117 -5.96 18.58 -8.05
C SER A 117 -5.76 19.00 -9.51
N ARG A 118 -5.39 18.07 -10.39
CA ARG A 118 -5.25 18.31 -11.83
C ARG A 118 -6.58 18.39 -12.58
N THR A 119 -7.65 17.81 -12.04
CA THR A 119 -8.95 17.67 -12.74
C THR A 119 -10.06 18.58 -12.20
N ARG A 120 -9.79 19.40 -11.17
CA ARG A 120 -10.80 20.20 -10.43
C ARG A 120 -12.00 19.37 -9.93
N VAL A 121 -11.80 18.08 -9.74
CA VAL A 121 -12.78 17.19 -9.12
C VAL A 121 -12.36 17.06 -7.66
N SER A 122 -13.28 17.25 -6.72
CA SER A 122 -12.98 16.99 -5.30
C SER A 122 -13.10 15.49 -5.05
N TRP A 123 -11.98 14.84 -4.73
CA TRP A 123 -11.95 13.44 -4.33
C TRP A 123 -11.85 13.34 -2.81
N SER A 124 -12.71 12.52 -2.21
CA SER A 124 -12.53 12.01 -0.85
C SER A 124 -12.19 10.53 -1.00
N ILE A 125 -10.98 10.15 -0.63
CA ILE A 125 -10.57 8.74 -0.55
C ILE A 125 -10.78 8.30 0.89
N PHE A 126 -11.40 7.13 1.05
CA PHE A 126 -11.65 6.47 2.32
C PHE A 126 -10.72 5.28 2.50
#